data_AF-K1SVT1-F1
#
_entry.id   AF-K1SVT1-F1
#
_cell.length_a   1.000
_cell.length_b   1.000
_cell.length_c   1.000
_cell.angle_alpha   90.00
_cell.angle_beta   90.00
_cell.angle_gamma   90.00
#
_symmetry.space_group_name_H-M   'P 1'
#
loop_
_entity.id
_entity.type
_entity.pdbx_description
1 polymer ?
#
loop_
_entity_poly.entity_id
_entity_poly.type
_entity_poly.pdbx_seq_one_letter_code
_entity_poly.pdbx_strand_id
1 'polypeptide(L)'
;GSVTGAVAGVKGSEMIQTKNENPQNMLAGRVAGLRVWQKSSEPGTFSNSFDIRGMGSPLVIIDGIPRTTEEFQRLNPNDIEDVSVLKDASAAIYGVRAANGVVLVTTKQGREGQAKVSYNGSFTFQVPSKMPKLANAYEAMTLYNEQSMNKVDGGSIIYTEDDFEAFRNGTRGPPTGTRCSSPTSRPRRSTTSASR
;
A
#
# COMPACT_ATOMS: atom_id res chain seq x y z
N GLY A 1 -16.02 -38.05 -4.27
CA GLY A 1 -14.97 -37.77 -5.26
C GLY A 1 -14.05 -36.71 -4.67
N SER A 2 -12.75 -36.99 -4.58
CA SER A 2 -11.76 -36.05 -4.06
C SER A 2 -11.55 -34.91 -5.05
N VAL A 3 -11.52 -33.67 -4.56
CA VAL A 3 -11.21 -32.49 -5.33
C VAL A 3 -9.72 -32.56 -5.73
N THR A 4 -9.42 -32.93 -6.97
CA THR A 4 -8.06 -33.03 -7.51
C THR A 4 -7.54 -31.70 -8.08
N GLY A 5 -8.24 -30.59 -7.83
CA GLY A 5 -7.80 -29.25 -8.22
C GLY A 5 -6.99 -28.55 -7.14
N ALA A 6 -6.16 -27.59 -7.55
CA ALA A 6 -5.37 -26.76 -6.65
C ALA A 6 -6.25 -25.75 -5.90
N VAL A 7 -6.97 -26.24 -4.88
CA VAL A 7 -7.74 -25.42 -3.94
C VAL A 7 -6.80 -24.95 -2.82
N ALA A 8 -6.74 -23.65 -2.60
CA ALA A 8 -6.02 -23.08 -1.48
C ALA A 8 -7.00 -22.32 -0.58
N GLY A 9 -7.21 -22.82 0.63
CA GLY A 9 -8.10 -22.23 1.63
C GLY A 9 -7.32 -21.50 2.72
N VAL A 10 -7.87 -20.40 3.21
CA VAL A 10 -7.40 -19.67 4.39
C VAL A 10 -8.56 -19.50 5.34
N LYS A 11 -8.41 -20.02 6.56
CA LYS A 11 -9.42 -19.90 7.61
C LYS A 11 -9.47 -18.47 8.14
N GLY A 12 -10.66 -17.99 8.50
CA GLY A 12 -10.87 -16.65 9.04
C GLY A 12 -10.04 -16.37 10.30
N SER A 13 -9.77 -17.37 11.14
CA SER A 13 -8.90 -17.24 12.32
C SER A 13 -7.45 -16.91 11.97
N GLU A 14 -6.95 -17.43 10.85
CA GLU A 14 -5.61 -17.15 10.36
C GLU A 14 -5.54 -15.77 9.71
N MET A 15 -6.63 -15.37 9.04
CA MET A 15 -6.79 -14.05 8.48
C MET A 15 -6.68 -12.98 9.59
N ILE A 16 -7.47 -13.10 10.67
CA ILE A 16 -7.59 -12.09 11.74
C ILE A 16 -6.26 -11.80 12.48
N GLN A 17 -5.26 -12.69 12.42
CA GLN A 17 -3.93 -12.41 12.98
C GLN A 17 -3.24 -11.21 12.31
N THR A 18 -3.49 -11.00 11.02
CA THR A 18 -3.02 -9.82 10.31
C THR A 18 -4.06 -8.71 10.48
N LYS A 19 -3.84 -7.79 11.42
CA LYS A 19 -4.74 -6.64 11.63
C LYS A 19 -4.70 -5.70 10.42
N ASN A 20 -5.57 -5.94 9.44
CA ASN A 20 -5.77 -5.10 8.28
C ASN A 20 -7.28 -4.90 8.07
N GLU A 21 -7.68 -3.72 7.59
CA GLU A 21 -9.10 -3.41 7.34
C GLU A 21 -9.60 -4.09 6.06
N ASN A 22 -8.70 -4.45 5.14
CA ASN A 22 -9.06 -5.07 3.87
C ASN A 22 -8.74 -6.57 3.85
N PRO A 23 -9.74 -7.44 3.61
CA PRO A 23 -9.55 -8.89 3.59
C PRO A 23 -8.60 -9.36 2.48
N GLN A 24 -8.48 -8.65 1.35
CA GLN A 24 -7.57 -9.03 0.26
C GLN A 24 -6.10 -8.99 0.70
N ASN A 25 -5.72 -7.96 1.43
CA ASN A 25 -4.34 -7.82 1.91
C ASN A 25 -3.97 -8.91 2.92
N MET A 26 -4.96 -9.49 3.60
CA MET A 26 -4.74 -10.55 4.58
C MET A 26 -4.50 -11.92 3.91
N LEU A 27 -4.99 -12.09 2.69
CA LEU A 27 -4.77 -13.29 1.86
C LEU A 27 -3.42 -13.26 1.14
N ALA A 28 -2.83 -12.07 0.98
CA ALA A 28 -1.53 -11.89 0.36
C ALA A 28 -0.46 -12.71 1.10
N GLY A 29 0.28 -13.55 0.35
CA GLY A 29 1.31 -14.42 0.92
C GLY A 29 0.80 -15.67 1.63
N ARG A 30 -0.51 -15.81 1.89
CA ARG A 30 -1.12 -17.03 2.46
C ARG A 30 -1.66 -17.97 1.38
N VAL A 31 -2.15 -17.42 0.27
CA VAL A 31 -2.60 -18.20 -0.88
C VAL A 31 -1.51 -18.24 -1.95
N ALA A 32 -0.98 -19.42 -2.24
CA ALA A 32 0.06 -19.59 -3.26
C ALA A 32 -0.44 -19.12 -4.65
N GLY A 33 0.28 -18.21 -5.31
CA GLY A 33 -0.09 -17.69 -6.63
C GLY A 33 -1.23 -16.66 -6.64
N LEU A 34 -1.70 -16.22 -5.46
CA LEU A 34 -2.52 -15.02 -5.33
C LEU A 34 -1.59 -13.82 -5.21
N ARG A 35 -1.75 -12.84 -6.10
CA ARG A 35 -1.03 -11.58 -6.07
C ARG A 35 -1.98 -10.47 -5.70
N VAL A 36 -1.63 -9.69 -4.70
CA VAL A 36 -2.40 -8.52 -4.25
C VAL A 36 -1.46 -7.33 -4.30
N TRP A 37 -1.86 -6.26 -4.99
CA TRP A 37 -1.12 -5.00 -4.96
C TRP A 37 -2.07 -3.84 -4.75
N GLN A 38 -1.62 -2.92 -3.91
CA GLN A 38 -2.36 -1.69 -3.62
C GLN A 38 -1.90 -0.62 -4.61
N LYS A 39 -2.84 -0.04 -5.36
CA LYS A 39 -2.54 1.03 -6.33
C LYS A 39 -2.32 2.38 -5.63
N SER A 40 -2.93 2.57 -4.46
CA SER A 40 -2.83 3.78 -3.64
C SER A 40 -2.68 3.40 -2.17
N SER A 41 -2.04 4.28 -1.40
CA SER A 41 -1.95 4.21 0.07
C SER A 41 -2.97 5.13 0.76
N GLU A 42 -3.95 5.61 -0.01
CA GLU A 42 -5.03 6.44 0.48
C GLU A 42 -6.02 5.60 1.31
N PRO A 43 -6.26 5.98 2.58
CA PRO A 43 -7.27 5.32 3.41
C PRO A 43 -8.67 5.50 2.82
N GLY A 44 -9.49 4.45 2.86
CA GLY A 44 -10.90 4.50 2.44
C GLY A 44 -11.16 4.32 0.95
N THR A 45 -10.14 4.47 0.08
CA THR A 45 -10.28 4.06 -1.33
C THR A 45 -9.88 2.59 -1.46
N PHE A 46 -10.87 1.72 -1.66
CA PHE A 46 -10.64 0.28 -1.88
C PHE A 46 -10.16 0.03 -3.32
N SER A 47 -9.03 0.62 -3.73
CA SER A 47 -8.46 0.46 -5.08
C SER A 47 -7.39 -0.65 -5.15
N ASN A 48 -7.53 -1.67 -4.30
CA ASN A 48 -6.65 -2.82 -4.34
C ASN A 48 -7.00 -3.69 -5.54
N SER A 49 -5.99 -4.14 -6.27
CA SER A 49 -6.18 -5.08 -7.37
C SER A 49 -5.54 -6.40 -6.96
N PHE A 50 -6.21 -7.49 -7.29
CA PHE A 50 -5.69 -8.82 -7.04
C PHE A 50 -5.93 -9.72 -8.23
N ASP A 51 -4.99 -10.62 -8.47
CA ASP A 51 -5.05 -11.62 -9.53
C ASP A 51 -4.56 -12.97 -9.03
N ILE A 52 -4.93 -13.99 -9.79
CA ILE A 52 -4.42 -15.35 -9.62
C ILE A 52 -3.46 -15.60 -10.77
N ARG A 53 -2.17 -15.77 -10.48
CA ARG A 53 -1.10 -16.05 -11.45
C ARG A 53 -0.98 -15.02 -12.60
N GLY A 54 -1.34 -13.76 -12.39
CA GLY A 54 -1.25 -12.71 -13.40
C GLY A 54 -2.35 -12.77 -14.48
N MET A 55 -3.38 -13.61 -14.31
CA MET A 55 -4.44 -13.82 -15.31
C MET A 55 -5.59 -12.78 -15.24
N GLY A 56 -5.39 -11.67 -14.53
CA GLY A 56 -6.41 -10.64 -14.34
C GLY A 56 -7.33 -10.89 -13.15
N SER A 57 -8.41 -10.09 -13.04
CA SER A 57 -9.32 -10.12 -11.89
C SER A 57 -10.13 -11.43 -11.88
N PRO A 58 -10.09 -12.21 -10.78
CA PRO A 58 -10.87 -13.43 -10.65
C PRO A 58 -12.32 -13.13 -10.28
N LEU A 59 -13.18 -14.13 -10.42
CA LEU A 59 -14.58 -14.05 -9.99
C LEU A 59 -14.67 -14.21 -8.47
N VAL A 60 -15.35 -13.29 -7.80
CA VAL A 60 -15.61 -13.40 -6.35
C VAL A 60 -17.01 -13.91 -6.11
N ILE A 61 -17.14 -14.90 -5.23
CA ILE A 61 -18.41 -15.49 -4.82
C ILE A 61 -18.49 -15.40 -3.31
N ILE A 62 -19.49 -14.69 -2.81
CA ILE A 62 -19.75 -14.53 -1.38
C ILE A 62 -21.04 -15.29 -1.09
N ASP A 63 -20.95 -16.33 -0.24
CA ASP A 63 -22.09 -17.17 0.15
C ASP A 63 -22.88 -17.73 -1.05
N GLY A 64 -22.16 -18.11 -2.12
CA GLY A 64 -22.75 -18.66 -3.34
C GLY A 64 -23.24 -17.61 -4.36
N ILE A 65 -23.23 -16.33 -4.02
CA ILE A 65 -23.66 -15.25 -4.91
C ILE A 65 -22.42 -14.59 -5.56
N PRO A 66 -22.36 -14.50 -6.90
CA PRO A 66 -21.31 -13.74 -7.59
C PRO A 66 -21.39 -12.26 -7.23
N ARG A 67 -20.28 -11.71 -6.75
CA ARG A 67 -20.15 -10.31 -6.29
C ARG A 67 -18.98 -9.63 -6.96
N THR A 68 -18.95 -8.31 -6.90
CA THR A 68 -17.79 -7.57 -7.42
C THR A 68 -16.62 -7.65 -6.45
N THR A 69 -15.41 -7.48 -6.98
CA THR A 69 -14.19 -7.35 -6.19
C THR A 69 -14.29 -6.24 -5.13
N GLU A 70 -15.00 -5.16 -5.45
CA GLU A 70 -15.21 -4.02 -4.57
C GLU A 70 -16.08 -4.36 -3.36
N GLU A 71 -17.13 -5.17 -3.55
CA GLU A 71 -17.97 -5.66 -2.47
C GLU A 71 -17.19 -6.55 -1.49
N PHE A 72 -16.28 -7.38 -2.02
CA PHE A 72 -15.40 -8.18 -1.18
C PHE A 72 -14.44 -7.34 -0.34
N GLN A 73 -13.94 -6.22 -0.87
CA GLN A 73 -13.03 -5.33 -0.14
C GLN A 73 -13.69 -4.60 1.02
N ARG A 74 -15.00 -4.38 0.91
CA ARG A 74 -15.82 -3.73 1.93
C ARG A 74 -16.33 -4.71 2.98
N LEU A 75 -16.16 -6.01 2.77
CA LEU A 75 -16.56 -7.03 3.73
C LEU A 75 -15.65 -6.99 4.95
N ASN A 76 -16.24 -6.99 6.14
CA ASN A 76 -15.48 -7.02 7.37
C ASN A 76 -14.77 -8.38 7.51
N PRO A 77 -13.45 -8.42 7.71
CA PRO A 77 -12.72 -9.68 7.88
C PRO A 77 -13.19 -10.49 9.10
N ASN A 78 -13.81 -9.86 10.09
CA ASN A 78 -14.38 -10.56 11.25
C ASN A 78 -15.60 -11.41 10.90
N ASP A 79 -16.31 -11.09 9.81
CA ASP A 79 -17.50 -11.82 9.38
C ASP A 79 -17.15 -12.98 8.43
N ILE A 80 -15.88 -13.10 8.03
CA ILE A 80 -15.39 -14.15 7.14
C ILE A 80 -15.05 -15.41 7.96
N GLU A 81 -15.63 -16.55 7.58
CA GLU A 81 -15.34 -17.87 8.16
C GLU A 81 -14.19 -18.56 7.41
N ASP A 82 -14.26 -18.60 6.08
CA ASP A 82 -13.24 -19.20 5.23
C ASP A 82 -13.15 -18.47 3.89
N VAL A 83 -11.93 -18.39 3.35
CA VAL A 83 -11.69 -17.97 1.98
C VAL A 83 -11.00 -19.08 1.22
N SER A 84 -11.67 -19.60 0.21
CA SER A 84 -11.19 -20.68 -0.65
C SER A 84 -10.93 -20.17 -2.05
N VAL A 85 -9.70 -20.32 -2.54
CA VAL A 85 -9.30 -19.92 -3.89
C VAL A 85 -9.21 -21.15 -4.78
N LEU A 86 -10.04 -21.17 -5.82
CA LEU A 86 -10.12 -22.22 -6.83
C LEU A 86 -9.30 -21.81 -8.05
N LYS A 87 -8.29 -22.62 -8.35
CA LYS A 87 -7.36 -22.44 -9.47
C LYS A 87 -7.62 -23.56 -10.47
N ASP A 88 -7.76 -23.24 -11.75
CA ASP A 88 -7.89 -24.22 -12.83
C ASP A 88 -9.24 -25.00 -12.80
N ALA A 89 -9.20 -26.34 -12.74
CA ALA A 89 -10.36 -27.22 -12.97
C ALA A 89 -11.50 -27.02 -11.96
N SER A 90 -11.19 -26.68 -10.71
CA SER A 90 -12.21 -26.44 -9.68
C SER A 90 -13.04 -25.17 -9.94
N ALA A 91 -12.48 -24.22 -10.69
CA ALA A 91 -13.15 -22.97 -11.04
C ALA A 91 -14.16 -23.17 -12.19
N ALA A 92 -13.95 -24.18 -13.05
CA ALA A 92 -14.76 -24.44 -14.25
C ALA A 92 -16.26 -24.62 -13.96
N ILE A 93 -16.65 -25.01 -12.74
CA ILE A 93 -18.04 -25.12 -12.30
C ILE A 93 -18.80 -23.80 -12.45
N TYR A 94 -18.10 -22.67 -12.36
CA TYR A 94 -18.69 -21.32 -12.43
C TYR A 94 -18.64 -20.70 -13.84
N GLY A 95 -18.30 -21.50 -14.86
CA GLY A 95 -18.39 -21.12 -16.28
C GLY A 95 -17.25 -20.21 -16.76
N VAL A 96 -17.47 -19.50 -17.89
CA VAL A 96 -16.43 -18.72 -18.59
C VAL A 96 -15.83 -17.60 -17.73
N ARG A 97 -16.62 -17.03 -16.80
CA ARG A 97 -16.14 -15.99 -15.87
C ARG A 97 -15.10 -16.50 -14.87
N ALA A 98 -14.99 -17.81 -14.72
CA ALA A 98 -14.03 -18.48 -13.85
C ALA A 98 -12.68 -18.76 -14.53
N ALA A 99 -12.49 -18.32 -15.79
CA ALA A 99 -11.23 -18.49 -16.53
C ALA A 99 -10.01 -17.92 -15.78
N ASN A 100 -10.21 -16.83 -15.04
CA ASN A 100 -9.16 -16.18 -14.24
C ASN A 100 -9.07 -16.73 -12.80
N GLY A 101 -9.84 -17.78 -12.48
CA GLY A 101 -10.00 -18.37 -11.16
C GLY A 101 -11.19 -17.80 -10.36
N VAL A 102 -11.51 -18.46 -9.25
CA VAL A 102 -12.64 -18.11 -8.38
C VAL A 102 -12.18 -17.97 -6.93
N VAL A 103 -12.62 -16.91 -6.26
CA VAL A 103 -12.46 -16.73 -4.83
C VAL A 103 -13.82 -16.93 -4.18
N LEU A 104 -13.95 -18.04 -3.46
CA LEU A 104 -15.11 -18.36 -2.64
C LEU A 104 -14.89 -17.81 -1.23
N VAL A 105 -15.85 -17.02 -0.77
CA VAL A 105 -15.87 -16.44 0.57
C VAL A 105 -17.10 -16.98 1.27
N THR A 106 -16.88 -17.60 2.41
CA THR A 106 -17.96 -18.08 3.30
C THR A 106 -18.00 -17.19 4.52
N THR A 107 -19.16 -16.59 4.79
CA THR A 107 -19.36 -15.77 5.99
C THR A 107 -19.74 -16.63 7.20
N LYS A 108 -19.42 -16.14 8.39
CA LYS A 108 -19.79 -16.78 9.65
C LYS A 108 -21.30 -16.75 9.80
N GLN A 109 -21.91 -17.93 9.88
CA GLN A 109 -23.33 -18.04 10.21
C GLN A 109 -23.55 -18.13 11.72
N GLY A 110 -24.73 -17.69 12.16
CA GLY A 110 -25.16 -17.82 13.54
C GLY A 110 -25.17 -19.29 13.96
N ARG A 111 -24.46 -19.63 15.04
CA ARG A 111 -24.48 -20.97 15.62
C ARG A 111 -25.53 -21.01 16.72
N GLU A 112 -26.30 -22.10 16.77
CA GLU A 112 -27.20 -22.36 17.89
C GLU A 112 -26.39 -22.42 19.20
N GLY A 113 -26.77 -21.61 20.19
CA GLY A 113 -26.05 -21.50 21.45
C GLY A 113 -26.11 -20.11 22.09
N GLN A 114 -25.21 -19.88 23.07
CA GLN A 114 -25.14 -18.62 23.82
C GLN A 114 -24.61 -17.47 22.95
N ALA A 115 -25.23 -16.30 23.08
CA ALA A 115 -24.78 -15.08 22.40
C ALA A 115 -23.34 -14.74 22.79
N LYS A 116 -22.43 -14.77 21.80
CA LYS A 116 -21.05 -14.32 21.97
C LYS A 116 -20.93 -12.88 21.50
N VAL A 117 -20.70 -11.97 22.43
CA VAL A 117 -20.41 -10.55 22.14
C VAL A 117 -18.90 -10.38 22.08
N SER A 118 -18.37 -9.95 20.94
CA SER A 118 -16.96 -9.61 20.76
C SER A 118 -16.82 -8.13 20.46
N TYR A 119 -15.99 -7.42 21.25
CA TYR A 119 -15.65 -6.02 21.02
C TYR A 119 -14.18 -5.91 20.63
N ASN A 120 -13.92 -5.26 19.48
CA ASN A 120 -12.58 -5.01 18.98
C ASN A 120 -12.41 -3.50 18.76
N GLY A 121 -11.40 -2.90 19.38
CA GLY A 121 -10.98 -1.52 19.15
C GLY A 121 -9.52 -1.49 18.70
N SER A 122 -9.23 -0.71 17.66
CA SER A 122 -7.88 -0.49 17.16
C SER A 122 -7.63 0.99 16.91
N PHE A 123 -6.41 1.44 17.20
CA PHE A 123 -5.94 2.79 16.92
C PHE A 123 -4.70 2.71 16.01
N THR A 124 -4.72 3.40 14.86
CA THR A 124 -3.65 3.34 13.85
C THR A 124 -3.17 4.75 13.51
N PHE A 125 -1.85 4.97 13.55
CA PHE A 125 -1.21 6.18 13.03
C PHE A 125 -0.50 5.86 11.71
N GLN A 126 -0.76 6.64 10.66
CA GLN A 126 -0.11 6.46 9.36
C GLN A 126 0.92 7.57 9.13
N VAL A 127 2.16 7.19 8.84
CA VAL A 127 3.24 8.10 8.44
C VAL A 127 3.73 7.75 7.03
N PRO A 128 4.11 8.72 6.18
CA PRO A 128 4.62 8.43 4.85
C PRO A 128 5.90 7.60 4.91
N SER A 129 5.90 6.40 4.30
CA SER A 129 7.01 5.44 4.42
C SER A 129 8.30 5.87 3.70
N LYS A 130 8.16 6.67 2.63
CA LYS A 130 9.28 7.19 1.84
C LYS A 130 8.93 8.58 1.33
N MET A 131 9.59 9.60 1.86
CA MET A 131 9.68 10.88 1.18
C MET A 131 10.88 10.83 0.22
N PRO A 132 10.76 11.39 -1.00
CA PRO A 132 11.91 11.55 -1.86
C PRO A 132 12.97 12.40 -1.14
N LYS A 133 14.23 11.96 -1.18
CA LYS A 133 15.33 12.78 -0.67
C LYS A 133 15.46 13.98 -1.59
N LEU A 134 15.30 15.17 -1.04
CA LEU A 134 15.57 16.40 -1.78
C LEU A 134 17.09 16.51 -1.96
N ALA A 135 17.52 16.85 -3.17
CA ALA A 135 18.92 17.12 -3.46
C ALA A 135 19.39 18.29 -2.60
N ASN A 136 20.62 18.19 -2.07
CA ASN A 136 21.27 19.35 -1.47
C ASN A 136 21.50 20.42 -2.56
N ALA A 137 21.63 21.69 -2.20
CA ALA A 137 21.88 22.78 -3.15
C ALA A 137 23.09 22.49 -4.06
N TYR A 138 24.15 21.89 -3.49
CA TYR A 138 25.32 21.41 -4.22
C TYR A 138 24.97 20.36 -5.28
N GLU A 139 24.23 19.32 -4.90
CA GLU A 139 23.80 18.23 -5.80
C GLU A 139 22.88 18.76 -6.91
N ALA A 140 22.01 19.73 -6.60
CA ALA A 140 21.17 20.37 -7.59
C ALA A 140 21.99 21.14 -8.64
N MET A 141 23.01 21.90 -8.22
CA MET A 141 23.88 22.64 -9.14
C MET A 141 24.72 21.70 -10.02
N THR A 142 25.25 20.62 -9.44
CA THR A 142 25.94 19.58 -10.22
C THR A 142 24.99 18.98 -11.26
N LEU A 143 23.75 18.63 -10.88
CA LEU A 143 22.75 18.07 -11.79
C LEU A 143 22.37 19.05 -12.92
N TYR A 144 22.26 20.35 -12.62
CA TYR A 144 21.99 21.38 -13.64
C TYR A 144 23.16 21.56 -14.61
N ASN A 145 24.40 21.50 -14.12
CA ASN A 145 25.58 21.55 -14.97
C ASN A 145 25.69 20.30 -15.86
N GLU A 146 25.50 19.12 -15.29
CA GLU A 146 25.44 17.86 -16.06
C GLU A 146 24.33 17.88 -17.10
N GLN A 147 23.13 18.37 -16.75
CA GLN A 147 22.01 18.55 -17.68
C GLN A 147 22.37 19.51 -18.82
N SER A 148 23.05 20.61 -18.52
CA SER A 148 23.48 21.59 -19.53
C SER A 148 24.56 21.02 -20.44
N MET A 149 25.52 20.27 -19.89
CA MET A 149 26.60 19.61 -20.63
C MET A 149 26.15 18.42 -21.48
N ASN A 150 25.03 17.78 -21.12
CA ASN A 150 24.43 16.67 -21.88
C ASN A 150 23.45 17.14 -22.99
N LYS A 151 23.41 18.44 -23.32
CA LYS A 151 22.66 18.95 -24.46
C LYS A 151 23.44 18.74 -25.76
N VAL A 152 22.75 18.22 -26.78
CA VAL A 152 23.30 17.89 -28.11
C VAL A 152 23.86 19.12 -28.84
N ASP A 153 23.38 20.33 -28.51
CA ASP A 153 23.76 21.60 -29.16
C ASP A 153 25.03 22.27 -28.60
N GLY A 154 25.81 21.56 -27.77
CA GLY A 154 27.00 22.12 -27.12
C GLY A 154 26.63 22.82 -25.81
N GLY A 155 26.91 22.13 -24.70
CA GLY A 155 26.54 22.62 -23.37
C GLY A 155 27.43 23.75 -22.86
N SER A 156 26.81 24.76 -22.23
CA SER A 156 27.49 25.76 -21.43
C SER A 156 27.34 25.45 -19.94
N ILE A 157 28.41 25.64 -19.16
CA ILE A 157 28.36 25.51 -17.70
C ILE A 157 27.50 26.65 -17.16
N ILE A 158 26.46 26.33 -16.38
CA ILE A 158 25.53 27.34 -15.83
C ILE A 158 26.02 27.86 -14.48
N TYR A 159 26.61 26.98 -13.66
CA TYR A 159 27.17 27.31 -12.34
C TYR A 159 28.68 27.11 -12.36
N THR A 160 29.44 28.16 -12.08
CA THR A 160 30.91 28.10 -12.02
C THR A 160 31.38 27.60 -10.65
N GLU A 161 32.65 27.24 -10.52
CA GLU A 161 33.23 26.78 -9.23
C GLU A 161 33.04 27.81 -8.10
N ASP A 162 33.09 29.10 -8.42
CA ASP A 162 32.83 30.19 -7.46
C ASP A 162 31.41 30.12 -6.88
N ASP A 163 30.42 29.69 -7.66
CA ASP A 163 29.06 29.48 -7.17
C ASP A 163 29.02 28.28 -6.22
N PHE A 164 29.73 27.18 -6.51
CA PHE A 164 29.84 26.04 -5.59
C PHE A 164 30.51 26.42 -4.26
N GLU A 165 31.53 27.28 -4.29
CA GLU A 165 32.20 27.78 -3.09
C GLU A 165 31.33 28.73 -2.26
N ALA A 166 30.54 29.60 -2.90
CA ALA A 166 29.59 30.49 -2.22
C ALA A 166 28.50 29.70 -1.43
N PHE A 167 28.13 28.51 -1.92
CA PHE A 167 27.24 27.60 -1.21
C PHE A 167 27.93 26.81 -0.09
N ARG A 168 29.22 26.46 -0.23
CA ARG A 168 30.01 25.87 0.87
C ARG A 168 30.25 26.84 2.02
N ASN A 169 30.46 28.14 1.71
CA ASN A 169 30.73 29.19 2.68
C ASN A 169 29.46 29.84 3.27
N GLY A 170 28.26 29.39 2.85
CA GLY A 170 26.98 29.84 3.40
C GLY A 170 26.59 31.28 3.05
N THR A 171 27.27 31.93 2.11
CA THR A 171 27.01 33.31 1.70
C THR A 171 25.86 33.43 0.70
N ARG A 172 25.45 32.32 0.06
CA ARG A 172 24.22 32.22 -0.75
C ARG A 172 23.29 31.13 -0.23
N GLY A 173 22.01 31.47 -0.05
CA GLY A 173 20.94 30.51 0.21
C GLY A 173 20.45 29.84 -1.08
N PRO A 174 19.74 28.69 -0.99
CA PRO A 174 19.25 27.98 -2.17
C PRO A 174 18.42 28.92 -3.06
N PRO A 175 18.50 28.77 -4.40
CA PRO A 175 17.77 29.62 -5.32
C PRO A 175 16.28 29.65 -4.96
N THR A 176 15.68 30.83 -5.03
CA THR A 176 14.43 31.27 -4.39
C THR A 176 13.15 30.51 -4.81
N GLY A 177 13.26 29.37 -5.48
CA GLY A 177 12.14 28.47 -5.83
C GLY A 177 11.94 27.29 -4.87
N THR A 178 12.87 27.04 -3.93
CA THR A 178 12.80 25.89 -2.99
C THR A 178 12.64 26.35 -1.54
N ARG A 179 11.75 27.31 -1.26
CA ARG A 179 11.25 27.49 0.11
C ARG A 179 10.34 26.31 0.43
N CYS A 180 10.96 25.23 0.88
CA CYS A 180 10.25 24.17 1.59
C CYS A 180 9.62 24.84 2.82
N SER A 181 8.31 25.06 2.78
CA SER A 181 7.51 25.51 3.92
C SER A 181 7.54 24.42 4.99
N SER A 182 8.59 24.43 5.81
CA SER A 182 8.62 23.69 7.06
C SER A 182 7.48 24.19 7.95
N PRO A 183 6.53 23.36 8.41
CA PRO A 183 5.58 23.79 9.41
C PRO A 183 6.31 23.90 10.76
N THR A 184 6.32 25.11 11.29
CA THR A 184 6.42 25.39 12.73
C THR A 184 7.77 25.11 13.40
N SER A 185 8.69 26.06 13.31
CA SER A 185 9.72 26.25 14.34
C SER A 185 9.04 26.69 15.65
N ARG A 186 8.92 25.76 16.62
CA ARG A 186 8.62 26.12 18.01
C ARG A 186 9.75 27.00 18.55
N PRO A 187 9.47 28.16 19.19
CA PRO A 187 10.52 28.98 19.78
C PRO A 187 11.15 28.25 20.97
N ARG A 188 12.49 28.18 20.94
CA ARG A 188 13.37 27.63 21.96
C ARG A 188 13.18 28.45 23.25
N ARG A 189 12.55 27.86 24.27
CA ARG A 189 12.42 28.48 25.60
C ARG A 189 13.80 28.52 26.24
N SER A 190 14.36 29.70 26.42
CA SER A 190 15.56 29.94 27.22
C SER A 190 15.23 29.70 28.69
N THR A 191 15.74 28.61 29.26
CA THR A 191 15.86 28.48 30.72
C THR A 191 17.05 29.31 31.17
N THR A 192 16.79 30.57 31.53
CA THR A 192 17.71 31.37 32.33
C THR A 192 17.62 30.90 33.78
N SER A 193 18.70 30.32 34.27
CA SER A 193 18.99 30.17 35.69
C SER A 193 19.11 31.55 36.33
N ALA A 194 18.34 31.81 37.38
CA ALA A 194 18.64 32.89 38.31
C ALA A 194 18.41 32.39 39.74
N SER A 195 19.52 32.23 40.43
CA SER A 195 19.66 32.07 41.87
C SER A 195 19.15 33.30 42.63
N ARG A 196 18.21 33.10 43.55
CA ARG A 196 18.23 33.58 44.95
C ARG A 196 16.99 33.11 45.67
#